data_AF-A0A9Y2MVR7-F1
#
_entry.id   AF-A0A9Y2MVR7-F1
#
_cell.length_a   1.000
_cell.length_b   1.000
_cell.length_c   1.000
_cell.angle_alpha   90.00
_cell.angle_beta   90.00
_cell.angle_gamma   90.00
#
_symmetry.space_group_name_H-M   'P 1'
#
loop_
_entity.id
_entity.type
_entity.pdbx_description
1 polymer ?
#
loop_
_entity_poly.entity_id
_entity_poly.type
_entity_poly.pdbx_seq_one_letter_code
_entity_poly.pdbx_strand_id
1 'polypeptide(L)' 'MRSERRPLSPDTSEFARARVSAELGLRHQRDQAARTVAGRARDVDDLRGLLAMLGLEAGARG' A
#
# COMPACT_ATOMS: atom_id res chain seq x y z
N MET A 1 -9.68 44.22 -8.58
CA MET A 1 -10.23 42.93 -9.03
C MET A 1 -9.92 41.91 -7.95
N ARG A 2 -10.93 41.41 -7.23
CA ARG A 2 -10.72 40.40 -6.17
C ARG A 2 -10.51 39.05 -6.85
N SER A 3 -9.32 38.46 -6.72
CA SER A 3 -9.03 37.10 -7.18
C SER A 3 -9.87 36.14 -6.35
N GLU A 4 -11.00 35.71 -6.90
CA GLU A 4 -11.83 34.66 -6.33
C GLU A 4 -11.00 33.36 -6.36
N ARG A 5 -10.44 32.99 -5.21
CA ARG A 5 -9.82 31.68 -5.01
C ARG A 5 -10.92 30.64 -5.10
N ARG A 6 -11.19 30.14 -6.30
CA ARG A 6 -12.07 29.00 -6.52
C ARG A 6 -11.50 27.83 -5.70
N PRO A 7 -12.23 27.27 -4.72
CA PRO A 7 -11.73 26.13 -3.98
C PRO A 7 -11.52 24.99 -4.98
N LEU A 8 -10.29 24.47 -5.05
CA LEU A 8 -10.00 23.25 -5.78
C LEU A 8 -10.85 22.16 -5.12
N SER A 9 -11.87 21.68 -5.82
CA SER A 9 -12.72 20.61 -5.32
C SER A 9 -11.83 19.44 -4.89
N PRO A 10 -12.04 18.84 -3.71
CA PRO A 10 -11.21 17.74 -3.20
C PRO A 10 -11.12 16.55 -4.19
N ASP A 11 -12.16 16.32 -5.00
CA ASP A 11 -12.18 15.30 -6.06
C ASP A 11 -11.31 15.62 -7.30
N THR A 12 -10.91 16.87 -7.46
CA THR A 12 -10.04 17.34 -8.55
C THR A 12 -8.61 17.63 -8.12
N SER A 13 -8.29 17.49 -6.83
CA SER A 13 -6.95 17.76 -6.33
C SER A 13 -5.98 16.66 -6.79
N GLU A 14 -4.97 17.05 -7.57
CA GLU A 14 -3.87 16.18 -7.98
C GLU A 14 -3.21 15.50 -6.78
N PHE A 15 -3.10 16.21 -5.65
CA PHE A 15 -2.60 15.65 -4.40
C PHE A 15 -3.47 14.51 -3.87
N ALA A 16 -4.81 14.67 -3.90
CA ALA A 16 -5.73 13.62 -3.46
C ALA A 16 -5.58 12.36 -4.34
N ARG A 17 -5.45 12.55 -5.66
CA ARG A 17 -5.20 11.44 -6.60
C ARG A 17 -3.84 10.78 -6.36
N ALA A 18 -2.78 11.58 -6.20
CA ALA A 18 -1.43 11.08 -5.94
C ALA A 18 -1.38 10.27 -4.63
N ARG A 19 -2.07 10.74 -3.59
CA ARG A 19 -2.19 10.02 -2.31
C ARG A 19 -2.89 8.68 -2.49
N VAL A 20 -4.05 8.64 -3.15
CA VAL A 20 -4.77 7.37 -3.39
C VAL A 20 -3.90 6.41 -4.21
N SER A 21 -3.25 6.89 -5.27
CA SER A 21 -2.35 6.07 -6.08
C SER A 21 -1.16 5.54 -5.29
N ALA A 22 -0.57 6.35 -4.41
CA ALA A 22 0.53 5.93 -3.53
C ALA A 22 0.08 4.86 -2.52
N GLU A 23 -1.10 5.05 -1.91
CA GLU A 23 -1.69 4.07 -0.99
C GLU A 23 -2.00 2.74 -1.69
N LEU A 24 -2.54 2.78 -2.91
CA LEU A 24 -2.78 1.59 -3.72
C LEU A 24 -1.47 0.91 -4.16
N GLY A 25 -0.48 1.69 -4.59
CA GLY A 25 0.83 1.19 -4.95
C GLY A 25 1.54 0.48 -3.79
N LEU A 26 1.45 1.06 -2.59
CA LEU A 26 2.01 0.46 -1.38
C LEU A 26 1.32 -0.87 -1.03
N ARG A 27 -0.01 -0.94 -1.14
CA ARG A 27 -0.76 -2.20 -0.95
C ARG A 27 -0.31 -3.25 -1.96
N HIS A 28 -0.23 -2.89 -3.24
CA HIS A 28 0.21 -3.81 -4.28
C HIS A 28 1.63 -4.35 -4.03
N GLN A 29 2.56 -3.48 -3.63
CA GLN A 29 3.93 -3.89 -3.31
C GLN A 29 3.97 -4.86 -2.12
N ARG A 30 3.16 -4.61 -1.07
CA ARG A 30 3.06 -5.49 0.09
C ARG A 30 2.49 -6.86 -0.29
N ASP A 31 1.47 -6.90 -1.13
CA ASP A 31 0.86 -8.15 -1.59
C ASP A 31 1.85 -8.98 -2.42
N GLN A 32 2.61 -8.34 -3.33
CA GLN A 32 3.64 -9.02 -4.12
C GLN A 32 4.79 -9.53 -3.25
N ALA A 33 5.21 -8.76 -2.25
CA ALA A 33 6.23 -9.18 -1.30
C ALA A 33 5.75 -10.39 -0.50
N ALA A 34 4.52 -10.38 0.01
CA ALA A 34 3.94 -11.51 0.76
C ALA A 34 3.87 -12.78 -0.09
N ARG A 35 3.43 -12.67 -1.36
CA ARG A 35 3.42 -13.80 -2.31
C ARG A 35 4.82 -14.34 -2.61
N THR A 36 5.79 -13.44 -2.76
CA THR A 36 7.19 -13.81 -3.03
C THR A 36 7.77 -14.58 -1.84
N VAL A 37 7.51 -14.12 -0.61
CA VAL A 37 7.94 -14.79 0.61
C VAL A 37 7.25 -16.15 0.75
N ALA A 38 5.94 -16.22 0.51
CA ALA A 38 5.20 -17.49 0.52
C ALA A 38 5.77 -18.53 -0.45
N GLY A 39 6.21 -18.11 -1.64
CA GLY A 39 6.86 -19.00 -2.62
C GLY A 39 8.30 -19.40 -2.27
N ARG A 40 8.92 -18.78 -1.26
CA ARG A 40 10.31 -19.03 -0.84
C ARG A 40 10.42 -19.67 0.54
N ALA A 41 9.37 -19.58 1.35
CA ALA A 41 9.34 -20.15 2.68
C ALA A 41 9.40 -21.68 2.64
N ARG A 42 10.12 -22.26 3.61
CA ARG A 42 10.31 -23.72 3.72
C ARG A 42 9.14 -24.40 4.42
N ASP A 43 8.54 -23.70 5.37
CA ASP A 43 7.39 -24.14 6.15
C ASP A 43 6.57 -22.93 6.63
N VAL A 44 5.51 -23.22 7.39
CA VAL A 44 4.55 -22.22 7.86
C VAL A 44 5.16 -21.29 8.91
N ASP A 45 6.09 -21.78 9.73
CA ASP A 45 6.69 -20.97 10.81
C ASP A 45 7.79 -20.06 10.25
N ASP A 46 8.56 -20.54 9.28
CA ASP A 46 9.47 -19.75 8.45
C ASP A 46 8.73 -18.65 7.70
N LEU A 47 7.59 -18.96 7.07
CA LEU A 47 6.72 -17.97 6.42
C LEU A 47 6.27 -16.89 7.41
N ARG A 48 5.78 -17.28 8.59
CA ARG A 48 5.34 -16.34 9.63
C ARG A 48 6.49 -15.44 10.09
N GLY A 49 7.66 -16.01 10.34
CA GLY A 49 8.86 -15.26 10.72
C GLY A 49 9.28 -14.25 9.66
N LEU A 50 9.31 -14.66 8.39
CA LEU A 50 9.67 -13.78 7.28
C LEU A 50 8.65 -12.65 7.07
N LEU A 51 7.35 -12.95 7.15
CA LEU A 51 6.31 -11.93 7.06
C LEU A 51 6.39 -10.93 8.21
N ALA A 52 6.72 -11.39 9.42
CA ALA A 52 6.90 -10.54 10.60
C ALA A 52 8.10 -9.60 10.45
N MET A 53 9.25 -10.13 10.04
CA MET A 53 10.47 -9.34 9.80
C MET A 53 10.27 -8.24 8.75
N LEU A 54 9.42 -8.49 7.75
CA LEU A 54 9.11 -7.55 6.68
C LEU A 54 7.90 -6.66 6.99
N GLY A 55 7.27 -6.82 8.16
CA GLY A 55 6.07 -6.08 8.55
C GLY A 55 4.88 -6.31 7.62
N LEU A 56 4.77 -7.50 7.01
CA LEU A 56 3.75 -7.87 6.02
C LEU A 56 2.54 -8.60 6.64
N GLU A 57 2.53 -8.83 7.94
CA GLU A 57 1.50 -9.59 8.67
C GLU A 57 0.06 -9.09 8.45
N ALA A 58 -0.10 -7.77 8.24
CA ALA A 58 -1.40 -7.15 7.98
C ALA A 58 -1.95 -7.40 6.57
N GLY A 59 -1.09 -7.77 5.60
CA GLY A 59 -1.49 -8.07 4.21
C GLY A 59 -1.78 -9.55 3.96
N ALA A 60 -1.36 -10.43 4.87
CA ALA A 60 -1.60 -11.88 4.76
C ALA A 60 -3.02 -12.31 5.21
N ARG A 61 -3.84 -11.37 5.69
CA ARG A 61 -5.26 -11.57 5.97
C ARG A 61 -6.08 -11.04 4.79
N GLY A 62 -6.15 -11.81 3.71
CA GLY A 62 -6.96 -11.52 2.53
C GLY A 62 -7.23 -12.79 1.76
#